data_AF-A0A7X3I6I7-F1
#
_entry.id   AF-A0A7X3I6I7-F1
#
_cell.length_a   1.000
_cell.length_b   1.000
_cell.length_c   1.000
_cell.angle_alpha   90.00
_cell.angle_beta   90.00
_cell.angle_gamma   90.00
#
_symmetry.space_group_name_H-M   'P 1'
#
loop_
_entity.id
_entity.type
_entity.pdbx_description
1 polymer ?
#
loop_
_entity_poly.entity_id
_entity_poly.type
_entity_poly.pdbx_seq_one_letter_code
_entity_poly.pdbx_strand_id
1 'polypeptide(L)'
;MARMTLDELRTRTSTVDRAKVDATTEADIEAHRAADGNADLDGTVGARVVESPRALRVRLGMTQPEMAAALGIPLGTWRNWEQGRVSLEPAAVALLRIVSFNSDLALTALATQAPEPGPSGAKAPPTDAAISGTIGRQPVTV
;
A
#
# COMPACT_ATOMS: atom_id res chain seq x y z
N MET A 1 1.62 3.35 27.09
CA MET A 1 1.17 2.25 26.22
C MET A 1 1.88 0.98 26.65
N ALA A 2 1.14 -0.08 26.98
CA ALA A 2 1.75 -1.35 27.39
C ALA A 2 2.58 -1.92 26.23
N ARG A 3 3.89 -2.08 26.43
CA ARG A 3 4.76 -2.85 25.53
C ARG A 3 4.72 -4.30 26.01
N MET A 4 4.25 -5.19 25.15
CA MET A 4 4.15 -6.63 25.43
C MET A 4 5.13 -7.39 24.54
N THR A 5 5.76 -8.43 25.07
CA THR A 5 6.74 -9.24 24.35
C THR A 5 6.05 -10.26 23.43
N LEU A 6 6.79 -10.75 22.42
CA LEU A 6 6.27 -11.74 21.46
C LEU A 6 5.89 -13.06 22.13
N ASP A 7 6.62 -13.47 23.16
CA ASP A 7 6.37 -14.70 23.92
C ASP A 7 5.12 -14.59 24.79
N GLU A 8 4.91 -13.42 25.41
CA GLU A 8 3.68 -13.11 26.15
C GLU A 8 2.45 -13.06 25.24
N LEU A 9 2.59 -12.67 23.97
CA LEU A 9 1.49 -12.69 23.00
C LEU A 9 1.11 -14.11 22.59
N ARG A 10 2.10 -15.00 22.40
CA ARG A 10 1.87 -16.39 21.96
C ARG A 10 1.16 -17.25 23.00
N THR A 11 1.34 -16.93 24.27
CA THR A 11 0.78 -17.70 25.39
C THR A 11 -0.60 -17.20 25.84
N ARG A 12 -1.06 -16.05 25.34
CA ARG A 12 -2.38 -15.54 25.67
C ARG A 12 -3.48 -16.25 24.91
N THR A 13 -4.49 -16.67 25.66
CA THR A 13 -5.76 -17.11 25.09
C THR A 13 -6.46 -15.92 24.44
N SER A 14 -7.02 -16.16 23.25
CA SER A 14 -7.87 -15.19 22.56
C SER A 14 -9.03 -14.77 23.47
N THR A 15 -9.27 -13.46 23.57
CA THR A 15 -10.46 -12.90 24.23
C THR A 15 -11.70 -12.91 23.33
N VAL A 16 -11.57 -13.38 22.09
CA VAL A 16 -12.68 -13.47 21.14
C VAL A 16 -13.54 -14.68 21.46
N ASP A 17 -14.82 -14.45 21.75
CA ASP A 17 -15.83 -15.50 21.83
C ASP A 17 -16.14 -16.04 20.42
N ARG A 18 -15.52 -17.17 20.10
CA ARG A 18 -15.66 -17.80 18.77
C ARG A 18 -17.06 -18.33 18.52
N ALA A 19 -17.73 -18.86 19.54
CA ALA A 19 -19.09 -19.39 19.40
C ALA A 19 -20.07 -18.28 19.06
N LYS A 20 -19.91 -17.08 19.67
CA LYS A 20 -20.68 -15.91 19.30
C LYS A 20 -20.46 -15.48 17.85
N VAL A 21 -19.20 -15.44 17.41
CA VAL A 21 -18.86 -15.10 16.01
C VAL A 21 -19.48 -16.09 15.03
N ASP A 22 -19.34 -17.39 15.30
CA ASP A 22 -19.83 -18.46 14.41
C ASP A 22 -21.38 -18.51 14.37
N ALA A 23 -22.04 -18.08 15.44
CA ALA A 23 -23.50 -17.97 15.52
C ALA A 23 -24.07 -16.68 14.89
N THR A 24 -23.23 -15.71 14.50
CA THR A 24 -23.69 -14.42 13.97
C THR A 24 -24.19 -14.63 12.53
N THR A 25 -25.47 -14.35 12.29
CA THR A 25 -26.09 -14.54 10.98
C THR A 25 -25.86 -13.34 10.05
N GLU A 26 -26.14 -13.51 8.76
CA GLU A 26 -26.07 -12.40 7.78
C GLU A 26 -27.01 -11.23 8.14
N ALA A 27 -28.17 -11.53 8.73
CA ALA A 27 -29.11 -10.51 9.19
C ALA A 27 -28.56 -9.71 10.39
N ASP A 28 -27.87 -10.39 11.32
CA ASP A 28 -27.22 -9.73 12.45
C ASP A 28 -26.07 -8.83 11.98
N ILE A 29 -25.30 -9.28 11.00
CA ILE A 29 -24.24 -8.50 10.36
C ILE A 29 -24.82 -7.23 9.76
N GLU A 30 -25.89 -7.32 8.98
CA GLU A 30 -26.49 -6.16 8.34
C GLU A 30 -27.10 -5.17 9.36
N ALA A 31 -27.74 -5.68 10.41
CA ALA A 31 -28.26 -4.84 11.49
C ALA A 31 -27.14 -4.06 12.22
N HIS A 32 -26.01 -4.69 12.49
CA HIS A 32 -24.84 -4.01 13.08
C HIS A 32 -24.28 -2.94 12.14
N ARG A 33 -24.15 -3.26 10.83
CA ARG A 33 -23.70 -2.29 9.82
C ARG A 33 -24.60 -1.06 9.77
N ALA A 34 -25.91 -1.26 9.80
CA ALA A 34 -26.87 -0.17 9.80
C ALA A 34 -26.80 0.67 11.08
N ALA A 35 -26.65 0.03 12.25
CA ALA A 35 -26.47 0.72 13.53
C ALA A 35 -25.19 1.58 13.57
N ASP A 36 -24.12 1.12 12.91
CA ASP A 36 -22.86 1.84 12.79
C ASP A 36 -22.88 2.96 11.72
N GLY A 37 -24.01 3.16 11.02
CA GLY A 37 -24.14 4.17 9.96
C GLY A 37 -23.48 3.77 8.64
N ASN A 38 -23.20 2.48 8.45
CA ASN A 38 -22.54 1.91 7.27
C ASN A 38 -23.50 1.15 6.34
N ALA A 39 -24.82 1.37 6.48
CA ALA A 39 -25.85 0.74 5.65
C ALA A 39 -25.65 1.01 4.15
N ASP A 40 -25.25 2.24 3.82
CA ASP A 40 -25.10 2.70 2.43
C ASP A 40 -23.75 2.29 1.81
N LEU A 41 -22.86 1.67 2.59
CA LEU A 41 -21.63 1.10 2.04
C LEU A 41 -22.00 -0.14 1.25
N ASP A 42 -22.08 -0.04 -0.07
CA ASP A 42 -22.23 -1.22 -0.91
C ASP A 42 -20.95 -2.08 -0.78
N GLY A 43 -21.06 -3.26 -0.15
CA GLY A 43 -19.98 -4.24 -0.04
C GLY A 43 -19.49 -4.76 -1.41
N THR A 44 -20.27 -4.47 -2.47
CA THR A 44 -20.00 -4.78 -3.88
C THR A 44 -19.51 -3.57 -4.69
N VAL A 45 -19.58 -2.32 -4.20
CA VAL A 45 -18.92 -1.17 -4.85
C VAL A 45 -17.42 -1.28 -4.61
N GLY A 46 -16.78 -2.05 -5.47
CA GLY A 46 -15.44 -1.73 -5.95
C GLY A 46 -14.38 -1.53 -4.87
N ALA A 47 -14.44 -2.28 -3.77
CA ALA A 47 -13.20 -2.76 -3.17
C ALA A 47 -12.52 -3.65 -4.21
N ARG A 48 -11.99 -3.06 -5.29
CA ARG A 48 -10.82 -3.60 -5.96
C ARG A 48 -9.78 -3.56 -4.87
N VAL A 49 -9.75 -4.60 -4.05
CA VAL A 49 -8.74 -4.86 -3.05
C VAL A 49 -7.46 -4.87 -3.87
N VAL A 50 -6.79 -3.72 -3.93
CA VAL A 50 -5.42 -3.67 -4.36
C VAL A 50 -4.75 -4.56 -3.35
N GLU A 51 -4.38 -5.74 -3.80
CA GLU A 51 -3.69 -6.72 -2.98
C GLU A 51 -2.59 -5.97 -2.23
N SER A 52 -2.59 -6.08 -0.89
CA SER A 52 -1.63 -5.33 -0.11
C SER A 52 -0.20 -5.66 -0.58
N PRO A 53 0.75 -4.72 -0.52
CA PRO A 53 2.14 -4.97 -0.93
C PRO A 53 2.69 -6.27 -0.32
N ARG A 54 2.40 -6.52 0.96
CA ARG A 54 2.81 -7.73 1.67
C ARG A 54 2.17 -8.98 1.10
N ALA A 55 0.86 -8.96 0.84
CA ALA A 55 0.15 -10.11 0.27
C ALA A 55 0.69 -10.47 -1.11
N LEU A 56 0.87 -9.46 -1.98
CA LEU A 56 1.44 -9.62 -3.30
C LEU A 56 2.82 -10.27 -3.24
N ARG A 57 3.71 -9.73 -2.40
CA ARG A 57 5.06 -10.27 -2.24
C ARG A 57 5.04 -11.73 -1.74
N VAL A 58 4.23 -12.02 -0.72
CA VAL A 58 4.15 -13.38 -0.15
C VAL A 58 3.63 -14.37 -1.19
N ARG A 59 2.62 -13.98 -1.98
CA ARG A 59 2.09 -14.79 -3.07
C ARG A 59 3.14 -15.08 -4.15
N LEU A 60 4.01 -14.12 -4.44
CA LEU A 60 5.13 -14.27 -5.38
C LEU A 60 6.35 -15.00 -4.79
N GLY A 61 6.31 -15.40 -3.51
CA GLY A 61 7.40 -16.13 -2.87
C GLY A 61 8.68 -15.32 -2.68
N MET A 62 8.60 -13.99 -2.73
CA MET A 62 9.77 -13.10 -2.67
C MET A 62 10.06 -12.58 -1.26
N THR A 63 11.33 -12.34 -0.98
CA THR A 63 11.78 -11.53 0.16
C THR A 63 11.54 -10.04 -0.11
N GLN A 64 11.55 -9.20 0.94
CA GLN A 64 11.39 -7.75 0.77
C GLN A 64 12.45 -7.13 -0.17
N PRO A 65 13.77 -7.48 -0.06
CA PRO A 65 14.78 -6.97 -0.97
C PRO A 65 14.56 -7.40 -2.43
N GLU A 66 14.19 -8.66 -2.66
CA GLU A 66 13.93 -9.17 -4.02
C GLU A 66 12.76 -8.44 -4.68
N MET A 67 11.65 -8.27 -3.96
CA MET A 67 10.49 -7.53 -4.45
C MET A 67 10.82 -6.07 -4.74
N ALA A 68 11.58 -5.42 -3.84
CA ALA A 68 12.02 -4.04 -4.02
C ALA A 68 12.90 -3.89 -5.28
N ALA A 69 13.86 -4.80 -5.48
CA ALA A 69 14.74 -4.81 -6.65
C ALA A 69 13.95 -5.08 -7.93
N ALA A 70 13.04 -6.05 -7.93
CA ALA A 70 12.23 -6.43 -9.08
C ALA A 70 11.33 -5.29 -9.58
N LEU A 71 10.90 -4.40 -8.68
CA LEU A 71 10.09 -3.23 -9.02
C LEU A 71 10.91 -1.94 -9.24
N GLY A 72 12.22 -1.96 -8.97
CA GLY A 72 13.06 -0.75 -9.01
C GLY A 72 12.72 0.27 -7.91
N ILE A 73 12.23 -0.19 -6.76
CA ILE A 73 11.76 0.66 -5.66
C ILE A 73 12.74 0.57 -4.49
N PRO A 74 13.09 1.68 -3.81
CA PRO A 74 13.94 1.61 -2.63
C PRO A 74 13.36 0.70 -1.54
N LEU A 75 14.19 -0.16 -0.95
CA LEU A 75 13.75 -1.11 0.10
C LEU A 75 13.08 -0.42 1.29
N GLY A 76 13.52 0.79 1.66
CA GLY A 76 12.89 1.58 2.71
C GLY A 76 11.45 1.97 2.36
N THR A 77 11.20 2.36 1.12
CA THR A 77 9.86 2.69 0.59
C THR A 77 8.96 1.47 0.61
N TRP A 78 9.44 0.33 0.09
CA TRP A 78 8.69 -0.93 0.11
C TRP A 78 8.26 -1.35 1.52
N ARG A 79 9.18 -1.24 2.50
CA ARG A 79 8.89 -1.53 3.92
C ARG A 79 7.85 -0.59 4.51
N ASN A 80 7.91 0.69 4.20
CA ASN A 80 6.93 1.67 4.68
C ASN A 80 5.52 1.35 4.19
N TRP A 81 5.39 0.88 2.94
CA TRP A 81 4.11 0.46 2.38
C TRP A 81 3.58 -0.83 3.02
N GLU A 82 4.41 -1.87 3.19
CA GLU A 82 3.97 -3.11 3.85
C GLU A 82 3.51 -2.88 5.30
N GLN A 83 4.07 -1.86 5.96
CA GLN A 83 3.75 -1.50 7.34
C GLN A 83 2.64 -0.44 7.45
N GLY A 84 2.13 0.08 6.33
CA GLY A 84 1.12 1.14 6.31
C GLY A 84 1.59 2.48 6.91
N ARG A 85 2.91 2.71 7.01
CA ARG A 85 3.46 3.97 7.53
C ARG A 85 3.29 5.14 6.56
N VAL A 86 3.22 4.83 5.27
CA VAL A 86 3.00 5.77 4.17
C VAL A 86 1.97 5.14 3.23
N SER A 87 0.99 5.93 2.80
CA SER A 87 -0.01 5.49 1.82
C SER A 87 0.64 5.31 0.45
N LEU A 88 0.17 4.33 -0.34
CA LEU A 88 0.63 4.15 -1.71
C LEU A 88 0.16 5.31 -2.58
N GLU A 89 1.09 5.95 -3.30
CA GLU A 89 0.70 6.92 -4.31
C GLU A 89 -0.06 6.25 -5.49
N PRO A 90 -0.88 7.01 -6.24
CA PRO A 90 -1.70 6.44 -7.33
C PRO A 90 -0.91 5.68 -8.39
N ALA A 91 0.31 6.13 -8.71
CA ALA A 91 1.19 5.45 -9.65
C ALA A 91 1.67 4.08 -9.12
N ALA A 92 2.04 4.01 -7.83
CA ALA A 92 2.38 2.75 -7.19
C ALA A 92 1.17 1.81 -7.13
N VAL A 93 -0.03 2.32 -6.84
CA VAL A 93 -1.26 1.52 -6.91
C VAL A 93 -1.48 0.93 -8.31
N ALA A 94 -1.29 1.73 -9.36
CA ALA A 94 -1.41 1.24 -10.74
C ALA A 94 -0.37 0.15 -11.06
N LEU A 95 0.89 0.36 -10.66
CA LEU A 95 1.96 -0.63 -10.81
C LEU A 95 1.61 -1.95 -10.10
N LEU A 96 1.20 -1.90 -8.83
CA LEU A 96 0.86 -3.09 -8.07
C LEU A 96 -0.36 -3.83 -8.62
N ARG A 97 -1.32 -3.11 -9.22
CA ARG A 97 -2.44 -3.73 -9.94
C ARG A 97 -1.96 -4.52 -11.16
N ILE A 98 -1.04 -3.96 -11.95
CA ILE A 98 -0.49 -4.63 -13.14
C ILE A 98 0.29 -5.88 -12.72
N VAL A 99 1.15 -5.76 -11.71
CA VAL A 99 1.95 -6.89 -11.18
C VAL A 99 1.03 -7.95 -10.56
N SER A 100 -0.03 -7.55 -9.85
CA SER A 100 -0.98 -8.48 -9.26
C SER A 100 -1.75 -9.27 -10.33
N PHE A 101 -2.10 -8.62 -11.45
CA PHE A 101 -2.83 -9.22 -12.57
C PHE A 101 -1.95 -10.18 -13.40
N ASN A 102 -0.73 -9.80 -13.74
CA ASN A 102 0.20 -10.65 -14.50
C ASN A 102 1.66 -10.34 -14.11
N SER A 103 2.14 -11.04 -13.08
CA SER A 103 3.47 -10.83 -12.52
C SER A 103 4.58 -11.12 -13.51
N ASP A 104 4.46 -12.20 -14.27
CA ASP A 104 5.55 -12.67 -15.14
C ASP A 104 5.82 -11.66 -16.25
N LEU A 105 4.77 -11.18 -16.92
CA LEU A 105 4.87 -10.15 -17.94
C LEU A 105 5.35 -8.82 -17.35
N ALA A 106 4.78 -8.40 -16.22
CA ALA A 106 5.12 -7.13 -15.59
C ALA A 106 6.59 -7.08 -15.17
N LEU A 107 7.07 -8.11 -14.49
CA LEU A 107 8.45 -8.20 -14.02
C LEU A 107 9.44 -8.33 -15.18
N THR A 108 9.09 -9.06 -16.24
CA THR A 108 9.90 -9.14 -17.47
C THR A 108 10.04 -7.78 -18.15
N ALA A 109 8.94 -7.03 -18.25
CA ALA A 109 8.95 -5.69 -18.83
C ALA A 109 9.84 -4.72 -18.02
N LEU A 110 9.80 -4.81 -16.68
CA LEU A 110 10.62 -3.99 -15.79
C LEU A 110 12.11 -4.37 -15.85
N ALA A 111 12.43 -5.66 -15.98
CA ALA A 111 13.81 -6.14 -16.07
C ALA A 111 14.54 -5.64 -17.34
N THR A 112 13.80 -5.38 -18.43
CA THR A 112 14.36 -4.90 -19.70
C THR A 112 14.90 -3.47 -19.62
N GLN A 113 14.55 -2.72 -18.56
CA GLN A 113 14.85 -1.30 -18.41
C GLN A 113 15.92 -0.98 -17.35
N ALA A 114 16.53 -1.98 -16.69
CA ALA A 114 17.45 -1.74 -15.57
C ALA A 114 18.60 -0.78 -15.95
N PRO A 115 18.62 0.47 -15.45
CA PRO A 115 19.81 1.31 -15.49
C PRO A 115 20.76 0.84 -14.38
N GLU A 116 22.07 0.92 -14.65
CA GLU A 116 23.15 0.70 -13.69
C GLU A 116 22.82 1.26 -12.28
N PRO A 117 23.16 0.54 -11.19
CA PRO A 117 22.82 0.96 -9.83
C PRO A 117 23.47 2.31 -9.50
N GLY A 118 22.71 3.39 -9.64
CA GLY A 118 23.09 4.73 -9.18
C GLY A 118 23.34 4.72 -7.67
N PRO A 119 24.26 5.58 -7.17
CA PRO A 119 24.75 5.50 -5.81
C PRO A 119 23.61 5.63 -4.80
N SER A 120 23.41 4.54 -4.07
CA SER A 120 22.57 4.45 -2.87
C SER A 120 22.86 5.63 -1.93
N GLY A 121 21.82 6.42 -1.61
CA GLY A 121 21.83 7.26 -0.41
C GLY A 121 21.77 8.79 -0.58
N ALA A 122 21.43 9.36 -1.74
CA ALA A 122 21.18 10.79 -1.81
C ALA A 122 19.80 11.15 -1.22
N LYS A 123 19.78 11.59 0.04
CA LYS A 123 18.67 12.29 0.68
C LYS A 123 18.19 13.42 -0.24
N ALA A 124 16.92 13.43 -0.62
CA ALA A 124 16.31 14.55 -1.33
C ALA A 124 16.62 15.86 -0.57
N PRO A 125 17.12 16.91 -1.22
CA PRO A 125 17.33 18.19 -0.55
C PRO A 125 15.98 18.72 -0.06
N PRO A 126 15.93 19.40 1.10
CA PRO A 126 14.69 20.01 1.56
C PRO A 126 14.22 21.04 0.53
N THR A 127 12.99 20.89 0.06
CA THR A 127 12.31 21.88 -0.78
C THR A 127 11.97 23.08 0.10
N ASP A 128 12.93 23.98 0.27
CA ASP A 128 12.67 25.35 0.67
C ASP A 128 13.41 26.27 -0.31
N ALA A 129 12.70 26.67 -1.36
CA ALA A 129 13.13 27.74 -2.25
C ALA A 129 11.89 28.37 -2.87
N ALA A 130 11.60 29.58 -2.38
CA ALA A 130 10.60 30.49 -2.90
C ALA A 130 10.71 30.65 -4.42
N ILE A 131 9.64 30.28 -5.13
CA ILE A 131 9.38 30.80 -6.48
C ILE A 131 8.66 32.13 -6.35
N SER A 132 9.44 33.19 -6.07
CA SER A 132 9.07 34.55 -6.42
C SER A 132 9.63 34.82 -7.82
N GLY A 133 8.79 34.63 -8.83
CA GLY A 133 9.13 34.81 -10.24
C GLY A 133 7.98 35.50 -10.96
N THR A 134 8.07 36.82 -11.04
CA THR A 134 7.19 37.75 -11.75
C THR A 134 6.84 37.24 -13.16
N ILE A 135 5.55 36.94 -13.39
CA ILE A 135 5.03 36.69 -14.74
C ILE A 135 4.90 38.04 -15.45
N GLY A 136 5.88 38.37 -16.27
CA GLY A 136 5.84 39.50 -17.20
C GLY A 136 4.83 39.24 -18.31
N ARG A 137 3.71 39.97 -18.28
CA ARG A 137 2.67 39.99 -19.31
C ARG A 137 3.18 40.79 -20.51
N GLN A 138 3.45 40.13 -21.64
CA GLN A 138 3.66 40.81 -22.92
C GLN A 138 2.30 41.22 -23.51
N PRO A 139 2.13 42.45 -24.03
CA PRO A 139 0.89 42.85 -24.69
C PRO A 139 0.81 42.25 -26.10
N VAL A 140 -0.35 41.67 -26.42
CA VAL A 140 -0.74 41.32 -27.79
C VAL A 140 -1.21 42.61 -28.45
N THR A 141 -0.51 43.07 -29.48
CA THR A 141 -0.99 44.16 -30.34
C THR A 141 -1.96 43.57 -31.38
N VAL A 142 -3.12 44.23 -31.51
CA VAL A 142 -4.21 43.98 -32.47
C VAL A 142 -3.80 44.36 -33.88
#